data_AF-A0AA95M216-F1
#
_entry.id   AF-A0AA95M216-F1
#
_cell.length_a   1.000
_cell.length_b   1.000
_cell.length_c   1.000
_cell.angle_alpha   90.00
_cell.angle_beta   90.00
_cell.angle_gamma   90.00
#
_symmetry.space_group_name_H-M   'P 1'
#
loop_
_entity.id
_entity.type
_entity.pdbx_description
1 polymer ?
#
loop_
_entity_poly.entity_id
_entity_poly.type
_entity_poly.pdbx_seq_one_letter_code
_entity_poly.pdbx_strand_id
1 'polypeptide(L)'
;MQKFMLFLSLCMMFLISGCNGNEGGNHGNEEAYDLQNDRSAPNYMSNRDGNTPANMANRGENKQRMVEDDITNQNPNFLNLSRTGSGSETGGGKDTAEDINKAKQVIADSNEFTLDSVWVNGDRMWVSVYKKGMQSEQGKVKTEARLHRKLIQALPRYKIEVRVKEDRR
;
A
#
# COMPACT_ATOMS: atom_id res chain seq x y z
N MET A 1 16.48 -49.51 -27.55
CA MET A 1 15.42 -48.98 -26.66
C MET A 1 15.47 -49.55 -25.24
N GLN A 2 15.57 -50.87 -25.01
CA GLN A 2 15.60 -51.45 -23.65
C GLN A 2 16.76 -50.98 -22.76
N LYS A 3 17.97 -50.82 -23.31
CA LYS A 3 19.15 -50.34 -22.55
C LYS A 3 19.03 -48.87 -22.11
N PHE A 4 18.27 -48.07 -22.86
CA PHE A 4 18.01 -46.66 -22.55
C PHE A 4 16.93 -46.51 -21.48
N MET A 5 15.90 -47.39 -21.52
CA MET A 5 14.87 -47.48 -20.49
C MET A 5 15.40 -47.95 -19.13
N LEU A 6 16.35 -48.91 -19.12
CA LEU A 6 17.04 -49.34 -17.90
C LEU A 6 17.88 -48.22 -17.26
N PHE A 7 18.54 -47.40 -18.07
CA PHE A 7 19.31 -46.25 -17.58
C PHE A 7 18.42 -45.16 -16.98
N LEU A 8 17.27 -44.89 -17.61
CA LEU A 8 16.29 -43.92 -17.12
C LEU A 8 15.62 -44.37 -15.81
N SER A 9 15.35 -45.67 -15.67
CA SER A 9 14.81 -46.26 -14.44
C SER A 9 15.79 -46.23 -13.28
N LEU A 10 17.11 -46.36 -13.55
CA LEU A 10 18.14 -46.32 -12.51
C LEU A 10 18.36 -44.89 -11.97
N CYS A 11 18.28 -43.87 -12.84
CA CYS A 11 18.43 -42.46 -12.43
C CYS A 11 17.26 -41.97 -11.55
N MET A 12 16.05 -42.52 -11.71
CA MET A 12 14.88 -42.10 -10.94
C MET A 12 14.95 -42.54 -9.46
N MET A 13 15.70 -43.61 -9.15
CA MET A 13 15.81 -44.13 -7.79
C MET A 13 16.72 -43.27 -6.88
N PHE A 14 17.61 -42.46 -7.46
CA PHE A 14 18.50 -41.56 -6.69
C PHE A 14 17.82 -40.25 -6.26
N LEU A 15 16.60 -39.97 -6.71
CA LEU A 15 15.90 -38.70 -6.42
C LEU A 15 15.03 -38.75 -5.14
N ILE A 16 14.95 -39.91 -4.44
CA ILE A 16 14.07 -40.09 -3.26
C ILE A 16 14.86 -40.20 -1.94
N SER A 17 16.15 -39.86 -1.93
CA SER A 17 16.95 -39.82 -0.69
C SER A 17 17.50 -38.42 -0.44
N GLY A 18 16.64 -37.54 0.10
CA GLY A 18 17.06 -36.18 0.42
C GLY A 18 15.97 -35.33 1.05
N CYS A 19 15.57 -35.70 2.28
CA CYS A 19 15.16 -34.77 3.34
C CYS A 19 14.87 -35.58 4.61
N ASN A 20 15.92 -35.85 5.41
CA ASN A 20 15.74 -36.07 6.84
C ASN A 20 16.87 -35.35 7.58
N GLY A 21 16.50 -34.23 8.17
CA GLY A 21 17.24 -33.38 9.10
C GLY A 21 16.17 -32.43 9.63
N ASN A 22 15.75 -32.50 10.87
CA ASN A 22 16.63 -32.44 12.02
C ASN A 22 16.06 -33.25 13.18
N GLU A 23 16.96 -33.91 13.89
CA GLU A 23 16.75 -34.58 15.16
C GLU A 23 16.11 -33.59 16.15
N GLY A 24 14.99 -33.99 16.73
CA GLY A 24 14.38 -33.35 17.88
C GLY A 24 15.30 -33.50 19.10
N GLY A 25 16.31 -32.64 19.16
CA GLY A 25 17.14 -32.37 20.32
C GLY A 25 16.52 -31.24 21.14
N ASN A 26 15.98 -31.62 22.29
CA ASN A 26 15.48 -30.82 23.40
C ASN A 26 16.28 -29.52 23.65
N HIS A 27 15.66 -28.34 23.44
CA HIS A 27 16.06 -27.08 24.08
C HIS A 27 14.84 -26.14 24.15
N GLY A 28 14.38 -25.88 25.37
CA GLY A 28 13.61 -24.69 25.71
C GLY A 28 12.10 -24.78 25.46
N ASN A 29 11.36 -25.06 26.53
CA ASN A 29 10.04 -24.54 26.91
C ASN A 29 9.56 -23.26 26.19
N GLU A 30 9.19 -23.40 24.92
CA GLU A 30 8.38 -22.45 24.16
C GLU A 30 7.03 -23.13 23.90
N GLU A 31 5.99 -22.66 24.60
CA GLU A 31 4.63 -23.11 24.36
C GLU A 31 4.17 -22.56 23.00
N ALA A 32 4.47 -23.32 21.95
CA ALA A 32 3.93 -23.09 20.63
C ALA A 32 2.41 -23.23 20.72
N TYR A 33 1.71 -22.15 20.38
CA TYR A 33 0.26 -22.04 20.46
C TYR A 33 -0.43 -23.16 19.67
N ASP A 34 -1.01 -24.15 20.37
CA ASP A 34 -1.61 -25.35 19.77
C ASP A 34 -3.06 -25.08 19.33
N LEU A 35 -3.23 -24.71 18.06
CA LEU A 35 -4.50 -24.36 17.43
C LEU A 35 -5.51 -25.53 17.42
N GLN A 36 -5.07 -26.77 17.70
CA GLN A 36 -5.91 -27.96 17.59
C GLN A 36 -6.64 -28.31 18.89
N ASN A 37 -6.10 -27.89 20.05
CA ASN A 37 -6.66 -28.22 21.37
C ASN A 37 -7.36 -27.04 22.07
N ASP A 38 -7.13 -25.81 21.63
CA ASP A 38 -7.71 -24.63 22.25
C ASP A 38 -9.10 -24.31 21.67
N ARG A 39 -10.17 -24.62 22.43
CA ARG A 39 -11.57 -24.28 22.07
C ARG A 39 -11.91 -22.80 22.30
N SER A 40 -10.96 -22.03 22.81
CA SER A 40 -11.04 -20.59 22.97
C SER A 40 -9.91 -19.94 22.19
N ALA A 41 -10.14 -19.62 20.92
CA ALA A 41 -9.21 -18.81 20.15
C ALA A 41 -8.86 -17.53 20.94
N PRO A 42 -7.59 -17.07 20.96
CA PRO A 42 -7.27 -15.82 21.61
C PRO A 42 -7.88 -14.74 20.73
N ASN A 43 -8.91 -14.09 21.23
CA ASN A 43 -9.52 -12.97 20.54
C ASN A 43 -8.52 -11.81 20.53
N TYR A 44 -7.68 -11.74 19.49
CA TYR A 44 -6.88 -10.55 19.17
C TYR A 44 -7.73 -9.40 18.57
N MET A 45 -9.04 -9.62 18.45
CA MET A 45 -10.04 -8.60 18.14
C MET A 45 -11.24 -8.77 19.08
N SER A 46 -11.15 -8.26 20.31
CA SER A 46 -12.37 -7.99 21.08
C SER A 46 -13.01 -6.71 20.53
N ASN A 47 -13.82 -6.87 19.49
CA ASN A 47 -14.84 -5.89 19.18
C ASN A 47 -15.86 -5.92 20.32
N ARG A 48 -15.79 -4.91 21.18
CA ARG A 48 -16.90 -4.38 21.99
C ARG A 48 -17.48 -5.36 23.02
N ASP A 49 -17.09 -5.16 24.29
CA ASP A 49 -17.94 -5.57 25.40
C ASP A 49 -18.00 -4.48 26.49
N GLY A 50 -19.14 -4.41 27.17
CA GLY A 50 -19.70 -3.29 27.94
C GLY A 50 -18.98 -2.86 29.22
N ASN A 51 -17.65 -2.99 29.28
CA ASN A 51 -16.84 -2.61 30.43
C ASN A 51 -15.71 -1.64 30.04
N THR A 52 -16.04 -0.63 29.21
CA THR A 52 -15.11 0.45 28.89
C THR A 52 -14.98 1.38 30.10
N PRO A 53 -13.78 1.56 30.69
CA PRO A 53 -13.58 2.48 31.81
C PRO A 53 -14.09 3.89 31.44
N ALA A 54 -14.73 4.60 32.38
CA ALA A 54 -15.30 5.94 32.13
C ALA A 54 -14.29 6.94 31.50
N ASN A 55 -13.00 6.69 31.70
CA ASN A 55 -11.90 7.47 31.13
C ASN A 55 -11.71 7.31 29.60
N MET A 56 -12.39 6.34 28.97
CA MET A 56 -12.33 6.06 27.53
C MET A 56 -13.58 6.49 26.75
N ALA A 57 -14.61 7.04 27.42
CA ALA A 57 -15.87 7.45 26.78
C ALA A 57 -15.74 8.66 25.83
N ASN A 58 -14.55 9.28 25.75
CA ASN A 58 -14.31 10.53 25.01
C ASN A 58 -13.32 10.36 23.84
N ARG A 59 -13.25 9.15 23.28
CA ARG A 59 -12.44 8.82 22.09
C ARG A 59 -13.30 8.93 20.83
N GLY A 60 -13.71 10.17 20.51
CA GLY A 60 -14.27 10.46 19.19
C GLY A 60 -13.28 10.08 18.09
N GLU A 61 -13.79 9.65 16.94
CA GLU A 61 -13.03 9.14 15.78
C GLU A 61 -11.86 10.04 15.35
N ASN A 62 -11.88 11.32 15.71
CA ASN A 62 -10.83 12.29 15.39
C ASN A 62 -9.58 12.26 16.31
N LYS A 63 -9.56 11.48 17.41
CA LYS A 63 -8.40 11.41 18.33
C LYS A 63 -7.47 10.22 18.09
N GLN A 64 -7.80 9.31 17.18
CA GLN A 64 -6.92 8.18 16.85
C GLN A 64 -5.67 8.63 16.05
N ARG A 65 -5.72 9.81 15.41
CA ARG A 65 -4.64 10.40 14.60
C ARG A 65 -3.43 10.97 15.35
N MET A 66 -3.36 10.79 16.67
CA MET A 66 -2.29 11.37 17.51
C MET A 66 -1.20 10.34 17.86
N VAL A 67 -1.32 9.10 17.38
CA VAL A 67 -0.39 8.01 17.70
C VAL A 67 0.41 7.56 16.46
N GLU A 68 0.08 8.01 15.24
CA GLU A 68 0.78 7.54 14.03
C GLU A 68 2.15 8.18 13.76
N ASP A 69 2.49 9.32 14.38
CA ASP A 69 3.75 10.02 14.04
C ASP A 69 5.00 9.43 14.71
N ASP A 70 4.86 8.63 15.79
CA ASP A 70 6.03 8.30 16.64
C ASP A 70 5.99 6.94 17.38
N ILE A 71 5.26 5.94 16.87
CA ILE A 71 5.30 4.58 17.44
C ILE A 71 6.29 3.64 16.75
N THR A 72 6.72 3.95 15.53
CA THR A 72 7.59 3.03 14.76
C THR A 72 9.09 3.20 15.03
N ASN A 73 9.51 4.22 15.78
CA ASN A 73 10.92 4.56 16.02
C ASN A 73 11.37 4.44 17.50
N GLN A 74 10.57 3.81 18.35
CA GLN A 74 10.88 3.66 19.78
C GLN A 74 11.88 2.53 20.08
N ASN A 75 12.16 1.65 19.11
CA ASN A 75 13.17 0.60 19.24
C ASN A 75 14.44 1.03 18.49
N PRO A 76 15.58 1.20 19.17
CA PRO A 76 16.83 1.67 18.56
C PRO A 76 17.41 0.71 17.50
N ASN A 77 16.93 -0.54 17.45
CA ASN A 77 17.27 -1.52 16.42
C ASN A 77 16.21 -1.64 15.32
N PHE A 78 15.16 -0.83 15.36
CA PHE A 78 14.15 -0.81 14.30
C PHE A 78 14.64 0.06 13.14
N LEU A 79 14.34 -0.38 11.92
CA LEU A 79 14.66 0.40 10.72
C LEU A 79 13.99 1.77 10.83
N ASN A 80 14.74 2.85 10.57
CA ASN A 80 14.19 4.19 10.62
C ASN A 80 13.24 4.42 9.42
N LEU A 81 11.94 4.34 9.70
CA LEU A 81 10.86 4.53 8.74
C LEU A 81 10.40 6.00 8.64
N SER A 82 11.09 6.96 9.27
CA SER A 82 10.70 8.38 9.23
C SER A 82 10.71 8.96 7.81
N ARG A 83 11.45 8.34 6.90
CA ARG A 83 11.50 8.69 5.48
C ARG A 83 10.49 7.95 4.60
N THR A 84 9.79 6.95 5.16
CA THR A 84 8.78 6.15 4.44
C THR A 84 7.34 6.53 4.80
N GLY A 85 7.12 7.48 5.71
CA GLY A 85 5.80 8.05 6.03
C GLY A 85 4.79 7.01 6.51
N SER A 86 4.62 6.87 7.82
CA SER A 86 3.71 5.91 8.49
C SER A 86 2.20 6.17 8.28
N GLY A 87 1.79 6.76 7.15
CA GLY A 87 0.38 7.05 6.87
C GLY A 87 0.02 7.19 5.38
N SER A 88 0.95 6.91 4.46
CA SER A 88 0.62 6.83 3.03
C SER A 88 1.12 5.52 2.47
N GLU A 89 0.21 4.71 1.94
CA GLU A 89 0.49 3.41 1.30
C GLU A 89 1.39 3.51 0.04
N THR A 90 2.10 4.62 -0.17
CA THR A 90 2.81 4.93 -1.42
C THR A 90 4.14 5.64 -1.20
N GLY A 91 5.03 5.13 -0.33
CA GLY A 91 6.49 5.21 -0.43
C GLY A 91 7.20 6.56 -0.72
N GLY A 92 6.50 7.69 -0.65
CA GLY A 92 7.02 9.03 -0.91
C GLY A 92 7.16 9.77 0.40
N GLY A 93 8.35 10.29 0.69
CA GLY A 93 8.59 11.09 1.88
C GLY A 93 7.70 12.35 1.95
N LYS A 94 7.86 13.15 2.99
CA LYS A 94 7.08 14.38 3.24
C LYS A 94 6.93 15.29 2.01
N ASP A 95 8.00 15.46 1.23
CA ASP A 95 8.01 16.27 0.00
C ASP A 95 7.00 15.77 -1.04
N THR A 96 6.82 14.46 -1.16
CA THR A 96 5.87 13.85 -2.09
C THR A 96 4.43 14.14 -1.69
N ALA A 97 4.13 14.14 -0.38
CA ALA A 97 2.80 14.49 0.12
C ALA A 97 2.44 15.96 -0.18
N GLU A 98 3.40 16.88 0.01
CA GLU A 98 3.22 18.30 -0.32
C GLU A 98 2.97 18.51 -1.82
N ASP A 99 3.70 17.80 -2.69
CA ASP A 99 3.49 17.87 -4.14
C ASP A 99 2.15 17.33 -4.58
N ILE A 100 1.72 16.20 -3.99
CA ILE A 100 0.40 15.64 -4.26
C ILE A 100 -0.67 16.67 -3.87
N ASN A 101 -0.54 17.32 -2.72
CA ASN A 101 -1.47 18.38 -2.31
C ASN A 101 -1.43 19.58 -3.26
N LYS A 102 -0.26 19.96 -3.77
CA LYS A 102 -0.15 21.03 -4.75
C LYS A 102 -0.83 20.67 -6.08
N ALA A 103 -0.68 19.43 -6.55
CA ALA A 103 -1.37 18.96 -7.74
C ALA A 103 -2.89 18.99 -7.55
N LYS A 104 -3.40 18.54 -6.39
CA LYS A 104 -4.83 18.61 -6.04
C LYS A 104 -5.33 20.05 -6.04
N GLN A 105 -4.56 20.99 -5.50
CA GLN A 105 -4.91 22.41 -5.51
C GLN A 105 -5.03 22.97 -6.93
N VAL A 106 -4.05 22.71 -7.80
CA VAL A 106 -4.07 23.17 -9.20
C VAL A 106 -5.28 22.64 -9.97
N ILE A 107 -5.70 21.41 -9.69
CA ILE A 107 -6.90 20.80 -10.27
C ILE A 107 -8.16 21.49 -9.73
N ALA A 108 -8.25 21.71 -8.42
CA ALA A 108 -9.39 22.37 -7.78
C ALA A 108 -9.57 23.82 -8.27
N ASP A 109 -8.49 24.58 -8.36
CA ASP A 109 -8.46 25.98 -8.82
C ASP A 109 -8.97 26.14 -10.27
N SER A 110 -9.00 25.04 -11.04
CA SER A 110 -9.50 25.07 -12.41
C SER A 110 -11.02 25.11 -12.51
N ASN A 111 -11.76 24.71 -11.46
CA ASN A 111 -13.23 24.56 -11.41
C ASN A 111 -13.85 23.77 -12.60
N GLU A 112 -13.02 23.02 -13.34
CA GLU A 112 -13.41 22.32 -14.56
C GLU A 112 -13.42 20.80 -14.34
N PHE A 113 -12.66 20.34 -13.35
CA PHE A 113 -12.35 18.95 -13.13
C PHE A 113 -12.78 18.49 -11.74
N THR A 114 -13.27 17.27 -11.66
CA THR A 114 -13.39 16.54 -10.39
C THR A 114 -12.18 15.62 -10.26
N LEU A 115 -11.48 15.69 -9.14
CA LEU A 115 -10.33 14.84 -8.91
C LEU A 115 -10.75 13.36 -8.79
N ASP A 116 -10.05 12.48 -9.49
CA ASP A 116 -10.16 11.02 -9.31
C ASP A 116 -8.98 10.53 -8.45
N SER A 117 -7.75 10.71 -8.94
CA SER A 117 -6.56 10.20 -8.28
C SER A 117 -5.29 10.96 -8.67
N VAL A 118 -4.35 11.05 -7.72
CA VAL A 118 -2.98 11.54 -7.93
C VAL A 118 -2.04 10.60 -7.22
N TRP A 119 -1.03 10.10 -7.91
CA TRP A 119 0.04 9.31 -7.31
C TRP A 119 1.38 9.60 -7.96
N VAL A 120 2.45 9.37 -7.20
CA VAL A 120 3.83 9.64 -7.63
C VAL A 120 4.63 8.35 -7.56
N ASN A 121 5.46 8.13 -8.58
CA ASN A 121 6.44 7.06 -8.61
C ASN A 121 7.76 7.60 -9.17
N GLY A 122 8.70 7.88 -8.27
CA GLY A 122 9.98 8.50 -8.61
C GLY A 122 9.79 9.89 -9.22
N ASP A 123 10.30 10.09 -10.44
CA ASP A 123 10.20 11.34 -11.20
C ASP A 123 8.88 11.48 -11.99
N ARG A 124 7.97 10.49 -11.90
CA ARG A 124 6.70 10.48 -12.63
C ARG A 124 5.53 10.71 -11.69
N MET A 125 4.63 11.60 -12.10
CA MET A 125 3.35 11.85 -11.43
C MET A 125 2.21 11.47 -12.38
N TRP A 126 1.24 10.73 -11.88
CA TRP A 126 0.06 10.33 -12.62
C TRP A 126 -1.16 11.03 -12.04
N VAL A 127 -1.94 11.66 -12.90
CA VAL A 127 -3.12 12.42 -12.53
C VAL A 127 -4.30 11.94 -13.36
N SER A 128 -5.34 11.44 -12.69
CA SER A 128 -6.63 11.16 -13.31
C SER A 128 -7.68 12.13 -12.79
N VAL A 129 -8.49 12.67 -13.70
CA VAL A 129 -9.59 13.58 -13.38
C VAL A 129 -10.83 13.23 -14.19
N TYR A 130 -11.99 13.63 -13.70
CA TYR A 130 -13.23 13.64 -14.46
C TYR A 130 -13.56 15.04 -14.96
N LYS A 131 -14.13 15.12 -16.16
CA LYS A 131 -14.74 16.33 -16.70
C LYS A 131 -16.21 16.06 -17.00
N LYS A 132 -17.07 17.01 -16.63
CA LYS A 132 -18.52 16.90 -16.86
C LYS A 132 -18.84 16.93 -18.35
N GLY A 133 -19.75 16.04 -18.76
CA GLY A 133 -20.27 15.96 -20.12
C GLY A 133 -19.36 15.18 -21.07
N MET A 134 -19.91 14.87 -22.26
CA MET A 134 -19.16 14.16 -23.29
C MET A 134 -18.12 15.07 -23.95
N GLN A 135 -16.97 14.49 -24.27
CA GLN A 135 -15.89 15.15 -25.00
C GLN A 135 -15.67 14.39 -26.30
N SER A 136 -15.45 15.10 -27.41
CA SER A 136 -14.85 14.45 -28.57
C SER A 136 -13.41 14.02 -28.24
N GLU A 137 -12.86 13.05 -28.97
CA GLU A 137 -11.47 12.61 -28.76
C GLU A 137 -10.47 13.77 -28.86
N GLN A 138 -10.66 14.68 -29.82
CA GLN A 138 -9.85 15.92 -29.90
C GLN A 138 -10.08 16.85 -28.70
N GLY A 139 -11.30 16.91 -28.18
CA GLY A 139 -11.64 17.66 -26.97
C GLY A 139 -10.95 17.12 -25.72
N LYS A 140 -10.84 15.79 -25.59
CA LYS A 140 -10.09 15.12 -24.51
C LYS A 140 -8.62 15.48 -24.58
N VAL A 141 -7.97 15.31 -25.73
CA VAL A 141 -6.55 15.63 -25.92
C VAL A 141 -6.26 17.10 -25.61
N LYS A 142 -7.10 18.03 -26.07
CA LYS A 142 -6.94 19.46 -25.77
C LYS A 142 -7.11 19.77 -24.28
N THR A 143 -7.99 19.04 -23.61
CA THR A 143 -8.26 19.19 -22.17
C THR A 143 -7.12 18.61 -21.33
N GLU A 144 -6.62 17.43 -21.67
CA GLU A 144 -5.42 16.82 -21.08
C GLU A 144 -4.22 17.74 -21.24
N ALA A 145 -3.94 18.25 -22.44
CA ALA A 145 -2.84 19.17 -22.69
C ALA A 145 -2.96 20.50 -21.92
N ARG A 146 -4.18 20.96 -21.63
CA ARG A 146 -4.38 22.16 -20.81
C ARG A 146 -4.08 21.89 -19.34
N LEU A 147 -4.60 20.79 -18.79
CA LEU A 147 -4.34 20.43 -17.40
C LEU A 147 -2.87 20.07 -17.18
N HIS A 148 -2.26 19.33 -18.11
CA HIS A 148 -0.85 18.98 -18.10
C HIS A 148 0.05 20.22 -18.04
N ARG A 149 -0.21 21.25 -18.86
CA ARG A 149 0.55 22.51 -18.82
C ARG A 149 0.45 23.22 -17.46
N LYS A 150 -0.74 23.28 -16.86
CA LYS A 150 -0.93 23.88 -15.52
C LYS A 150 -0.15 23.12 -14.45
N LEU A 151 -0.18 21.79 -14.51
CA LEU A 151 0.51 20.94 -13.56
C LEU A 151 2.03 21.05 -13.70
N ILE A 152 2.58 21.05 -14.92
CA ILE A 152 4.03 21.25 -15.14
C ILE A 152 4.48 22.62 -14.65
N GLN A 153 3.69 23.67 -14.85
CA GLN A 153 4.02 25.00 -14.37
C GLN A 153 4.12 25.05 -12.84
N ALA A 154 3.27 24.31 -12.13
CA ALA A 154 3.27 24.26 -10.68
C ALA A 154 4.31 23.27 -10.12
N LEU A 155 4.59 22.19 -10.84
CA LEU A 155 5.37 21.04 -10.39
C LEU A 155 6.39 20.60 -11.46
N PRO A 156 7.36 21.47 -11.82
CA PRO A 156 8.25 21.25 -12.97
C PRO A 156 9.22 20.07 -12.79
N ARG A 157 9.39 19.57 -11.56
CA ARG A 157 10.27 18.43 -11.25
C ARG A 157 9.73 17.08 -11.71
N TYR A 158 8.43 16.97 -12.03
CA TYR A 158 7.81 15.71 -12.42
C TYR A 158 7.53 15.62 -13.92
N LYS A 159 7.64 14.41 -14.45
CA LYS A 159 7.03 13.99 -15.72
C LYS A 159 5.58 13.63 -15.42
N ILE A 160 4.65 14.47 -15.86
CA ILE A 160 3.24 14.39 -15.44
C ILE A 160 2.40 13.74 -16.54
N GLU A 161 1.80 12.59 -16.25
CA GLU A 161 0.84 11.95 -17.13
C GLU A 161 -0.58 12.30 -16.69
N VAL A 162 -1.38 12.84 -17.61
CA VAL A 162 -2.74 13.30 -17.32
C VAL A 162 -3.75 12.48 -18.10
N ARG A 163 -4.75 11.96 -17.40
CA ARG A 163 -5.88 11.25 -18.00
C ARG A 163 -7.20 11.95 -17.65
N VAL A 164 -7.95 12.33 -18.67
CA VAL A 164 -9.28 12.93 -18.49
C VAL A 164 -10.36 11.89 -18.82
N LYS A 165 -11.17 11.57 -17.82
CA LYS A 165 -12.35 10.71 -17.93
C LYS A 165 -13.59 11.59 -18.09
N GLU A 166 -14.62 11.05 -18.75
CA GLU A 166 -15.92 11.71 -18.84
C GLU A 166 -16.78 11.34 -17.64
N ASP A 167 -17.41 12.34 -17.04
CA ASP A 167 -18.50 12.13 -16.09
C ASP A 167 -19.84 12.29 -16.82
N ARG A 168 -20.64 11.22 -16.80
CA ARG A 168 -21.95 11.14 -17.46
C ARG A 168 -23.11 11.44 -16.50
N ARG A 169 -22.82 11.73 -15.23
CA ARG A 169 -23.83 12.02 -14.21
C ARG A 169 -24.25 13.48 -14.18
#